data_AF-A0A7X0NX27-F1
#
_entry.id   AF-A0A7X0NX27-F1
#
_cell.length_a   1.000
_cell.length_b   1.000
_cell.length_c   1.000
_cell.angle_alpha   90.00
_cell.angle_beta   90.00
_cell.angle_gamma   90.00
#
_symmetry.space_group_name_H-M   'P 1'
#
loop_
_entity.id
_entity.type
_entity.pdbx_description
1 polymer ?
#
loop_
_entity_poly.entity_id
_entity_poly.type
_entity_poly.pdbx_seq_one_letter_code
_entity_poly.pdbx_strand_id
1 'polypeptide(L)'
;MSPESAGLRERGAYRRVPGLRREEVAQLAGVSTDYYAQLEQGRPISPSPGVLEAIAAALWLDDAERAHLSDLMGTAAGPAAAGPWCSGSGRACTGSWTPSLTRRGSFSDGTRPRD
;
A
#
# COMPACT_ATOMS: atom_id res chain seq x y z
N MET A 1 18.01 4.23 -4.44
CA MET A 1 18.36 3.79 -3.06
C MET A 1 19.25 2.56 -3.16
N SER A 2 20.47 2.60 -2.62
CA SER A 2 21.37 1.44 -2.59
C SER A 2 21.09 0.57 -1.35
N PRO A 3 21.40 -0.74 -1.39
CA PRO A 3 21.14 -1.65 -0.28
C PRO A 3 21.87 -1.23 1.00
N GLU A 4 23.12 -0.75 0.90
CA GLU A 4 23.84 -0.25 2.07
C GLU A 4 23.20 0.98 2.69
N SER A 5 22.65 1.91 1.89
CA SER A 5 21.89 3.05 2.42
C SER A 5 20.61 2.60 3.15
N ALA A 6 20.06 1.45 2.80
CA ALA A 6 18.91 0.85 3.46
C ALA A 6 19.27 -0.01 4.69
N GLY A 7 20.56 -0.09 5.06
CA GLY A 7 21.03 -0.92 6.17
C GLY A 7 21.16 -2.41 5.83
N LEU A 8 21.08 -2.78 4.54
CA LEU A 8 21.30 -4.15 4.09
C LEU A 8 22.74 -4.36 3.66
N ARG A 9 23.29 -5.53 4.01
CA ARG A 9 24.57 -5.98 3.45
C ARG A 9 24.35 -6.42 2.01
N GLU A 10 25.22 -5.98 1.12
CA GLU A 10 25.17 -6.42 -0.27
C GLU A 10 25.36 -7.96 -0.33
N ARG A 11 24.39 -8.65 -0.93
CA ARG A 11 24.35 -10.13 -0.96
C ARG A 11 24.66 -10.61 -2.39
N GLY A 12 25.87 -11.14 -2.61
CA GLY A 12 26.30 -11.78 -3.87
C GLY A 12 27.15 -10.91 -4.82
N ALA A 13 27.64 -11.53 -5.91
CA ALA A 13 28.52 -10.91 -6.91
C ALA A 13 27.79 -9.97 -7.89
N TYR A 14 28.57 -9.04 -8.49
CA TYR A 14 28.23 -7.98 -9.47
C TYR A 14 26.75 -7.77 -9.79
N ARG A 15 26.17 -6.72 -9.18
CA ARG A 15 24.80 -6.29 -9.41
C ARG A 15 24.68 -5.64 -10.80
N ARG A 16 23.84 -6.19 -11.69
CA ARG A 16 23.60 -5.61 -13.03
C ARG A 16 22.78 -4.32 -12.99
N VAL A 17 21.80 -4.26 -12.09
CA VAL A 17 20.92 -3.10 -11.91
C VAL A 17 21.26 -2.46 -10.57
N PRO A 18 21.60 -1.16 -10.53
CA PRO A 18 21.83 -0.46 -9.28
C PRO A 18 20.51 -0.33 -8.51
N GLY A 19 20.55 -0.60 -7.21
CA GLY A 19 19.41 -0.38 -6.31
C GLY A 19 18.98 -1.60 -5.50
N LEU A 20 17.87 -1.44 -4.77
CA LEU A 20 17.22 -2.49 -4.00
C LEU A 20 16.57 -3.53 -4.92
N ARG A 21 16.76 -4.80 -4.60
CA ARG A 21 16.06 -5.92 -5.23
C ARG A 21 14.74 -6.20 -4.52
N ARG A 22 13.89 -6.96 -5.18
CA ARG A 22 12.62 -7.46 -4.63
C ARG A 22 12.79 -8.15 -3.28
N GLU A 23 13.79 -9.03 -3.16
CA GLU A 23 14.04 -9.76 -1.90
C GLU A 23 14.48 -8.83 -0.77
N GLU A 24 15.21 -7.77 -1.11
CA GLU A 24 15.73 -6.80 -0.16
C GLU A 24 14.63 -5.88 0.36
N VAL A 25 13.72 -5.43 -0.50
CA VAL A 25 12.53 -4.67 -0.08
C VAL A 25 11.62 -5.53 0.79
N ALA A 26 11.38 -6.79 0.40
CA ALA A 26 10.60 -7.72 1.20
C ALA A 26 11.23 -7.96 2.58
N GLN A 27 12.57 -8.09 2.63
CA GLN A 27 13.31 -8.22 3.88
C GLN A 27 13.14 -6.98 4.78
N LEU A 28 13.25 -5.77 4.22
CA LEU A 28 13.08 -4.53 4.96
C LEU A 28 11.67 -4.33 5.49
N ALA A 29 10.67 -4.70 4.69
CA ALA A 29 9.26 -4.59 5.06
C ALA A 29 8.77 -5.75 5.96
N GLY A 30 9.60 -6.76 6.22
CA GLY A 30 9.23 -7.91 7.04
C GLY A 30 8.16 -8.81 6.41
N VAL A 31 8.04 -8.80 5.07
CA VAL A 31 7.09 -9.62 4.32
C VAL A 31 7.81 -10.69 3.51
N SER A 32 7.08 -11.71 3.05
CA SER A 32 7.67 -12.68 2.14
C SER A 32 7.94 -12.06 0.77
N THR A 33 9.02 -12.50 0.12
CA THR A 33 9.35 -12.10 -1.25
C THR A 33 8.19 -12.34 -2.22
N ASP A 34 7.47 -13.45 -2.05
CA ASP A 34 6.28 -13.77 -2.87
C ASP A 34 5.11 -12.85 -2.59
N TYR A 35 4.90 -12.44 -1.35
CA TYR A 35 3.88 -11.46 -1.01
C TYR A 35 4.12 -10.13 -1.74
N TYR A 36 5.37 -9.65 -1.73
CA TYR A 36 5.74 -8.44 -2.46
C TYR A 36 5.59 -8.59 -3.99
N ALA A 37 5.86 -9.77 -4.56
CA ALA A 37 5.56 -10.05 -5.98
C ALA A 37 4.09 -9.89 -6.33
N GLN A 38 3.22 -10.41 -5.48
CA GLN A 38 1.78 -10.38 -5.70
C GLN A 38 1.29 -8.93 -5.70
N LEU A 39 1.89 -8.09 -4.85
CA LEU A 39 1.66 -6.66 -4.82
C LEU A 39 2.11 -5.97 -6.12
N GLU A 40 3.35 -6.23 -6.59
CA GLU A 40 3.85 -5.68 -7.87
C GLU A 40 2.98 -6.10 -9.07
N GLN A 41 2.44 -7.31 -9.04
CA GLN A 41 1.58 -7.85 -10.10
C GLN A 41 0.14 -7.32 -10.02
N GLY A 42 -0.22 -6.55 -8.98
CA GLY A 42 -1.58 -6.09 -8.76
C GLY A 42 -2.58 -7.23 -8.53
N ARG A 43 -2.12 -8.35 -7.96
CA ARG A 43 -3.03 -9.44 -7.58
C ARG A 43 -4.02 -8.94 -6.52
N PRO A 44 -5.22 -9.55 -6.43
CA PRO A 44 -6.23 -9.17 -5.44
C PRO A 44 -5.80 -9.63 -4.04
N ILE A 45 -4.86 -8.90 -3.44
CA ILE A 45 -4.42 -9.02 -2.05
C ILE A 45 -4.80 -7.74 -1.30
N SER A 46 -5.19 -7.88 -0.04
CA SER A 46 -5.46 -6.74 0.85
C SER A 46 -4.40 -6.70 1.94
N PRO A 47 -3.29 -5.96 1.75
CA PRO A 47 -2.29 -5.78 2.80
C PRO A 47 -2.87 -5.02 3.98
N SER A 48 -2.35 -5.33 5.17
CA SER A 48 -2.69 -4.56 6.36
C SER A 48 -2.05 -3.16 6.28
N PRO A 49 -2.62 -2.16 6.98
CA PRO A 49 -2.02 -0.84 7.07
C PRO A 49 -0.56 -0.88 7.54
N GLY A 50 -0.24 -1.74 8.51
CA GLY A 50 1.13 -1.90 9.01
C GLY A 50 2.11 -2.45 7.96
N VAL A 51 1.64 -3.32 7.05
CA VAL A 51 2.47 -3.79 5.93
C VAL A 51 2.72 -2.68 4.92
N LEU A 52 1.71 -1.86 4.62
CA LEU A 52 1.88 -0.71 3.73
C LEU A 52 2.85 0.33 4.29
N GLU A 53 2.74 0.63 5.60
CA GLU A 53 3.69 1.50 6.29
C GLU A 53 5.10 0.93 6.27
N ALA A 54 5.26 -0.37 6.50
CA ALA A 54 6.57 -1.03 6.43
C ALA A 54 7.18 -0.97 5.02
N ILE A 55 6.36 -1.13 3.97
CA ILE A 55 6.80 -1.00 2.57
C ILE A 55 7.17 0.46 2.26
N ALA A 56 6.36 1.41 2.68
CA ALA A 56 6.65 2.83 2.49
C ALA A 56 7.94 3.25 3.20
N ALA A 57 8.15 2.75 4.42
CA ALA A 57 9.38 2.95 5.18
C ALA A 57 10.59 2.26 4.52
N ALA A 58 10.42 1.06 3.95
CA ALA A 58 11.50 0.37 3.23
C ALA A 58 11.95 1.10 1.96
N LEU A 59 11.03 1.81 1.31
CA LEU A 59 11.28 2.56 0.07
C LEU A 59 11.55 4.05 0.29
N TRP A 60 11.55 4.51 1.55
CA TRP A 60 11.69 5.93 1.92
C TRP A 60 10.69 6.85 1.22
N LEU A 61 9.45 6.37 1.08
CA LEU A 61 8.39 7.16 0.46
C LEU A 61 8.10 8.42 1.29
N ASP A 62 7.84 9.52 0.60
CA ASP A 62 7.32 10.75 1.21
C ASP A 62 5.82 10.65 1.52
N ASP A 63 5.26 11.69 2.13
CA ASP A 63 3.85 11.68 2.55
C ASP A 63 2.86 11.65 1.38
N ALA A 64 3.23 12.24 0.22
CA ALA A 64 2.39 12.21 -0.97
C ALA A 64 2.41 10.82 -1.61
N GLU A 65 3.57 10.18 -1.67
CA GLU A 65 3.75 8.82 -2.17
C GLU A 65 3.05 7.78 -1.28
N ARG A 66 3.10 7.95 0.05
CA ARG A 66 2.34 7.12 1.00
C ARG A 66 0.84 7.21 0.80
N ALA A 67 0.33 8.43 0.63
CA ALA A 67 -1.08 8.65 0.34
C ALA A 67 -1.49 7.99 -0.98
N HIS A 68 -0.65 8.11 -2.01
CA HIS A 68 -0.88 7.48 -3.30
C HIS A 68 -0.87 5.94 -3.21
N LEU A 69 0.09 5.36 -2.50
CA LEU A 69 0.16 3.91 -2.27
C LEU A 69 -1.11 3.40 -1.55
N SER A 70 -1.58 4.13 -0.55
CA SER A 70 -2.77 3.78 0.21
C SER A 70 -4.05 3.81 -0.65
N ASP A 71 -4.13 4.80 -1.56
CA ASP A 71 -5.21 4.95 -2.54
C ASP A 71 -5.21 3.79 -3.57
N LEU A 72 -4.03 3.47 -4.13
CA LEU A 72 -3.87 2.35 -5.07
C LEU A 72 -4.33 1.01 -4.48
N MET A 73 -4.11 0.81 -3.18
CA MET A 73 -4.48 -0.43 -2.49
C MET A 73 -5.93 -0.42 -1.97
N GLY A 74 -6.68 0.67 -2.17
CA GLY A 74 -8.05 0.82 -1.67
C GLY A 74 -8.13 0.79 -0.14
N THR A 75 -7.00 1.10 0.52
CA THR A 75 -6.84 1.08 1.99
C THR A 75 -6.84 2.48 2.59
N ALA A 76 -6.76 3.52 1.76
CA ALA A 76 -7.09 4.87 2.17
C ALA A 76 -8.45 4.81 2.88
N ALA A 77 -8.46 5.10 4.19
CA ALA A 77 -9.69 5.47 4.86
C ALA A 77 -10.21 6.64 4.03
N GLY A 78 -11.27 6.41 3.25
CA GLY A 78 -11.79 7.38 2.31
C GLY A 78 -11.88 8.74 2.99
N PRO A 79 -11.55 9.83 2.29
CA PRO A 79 -11.11 11.09 2.88
C PRO A 79 -11.99 11.46 4.08
N ALA A 80 -11.48 11.25 5.29
CA ALA A 80 -12.04 11.87 6.47
C ALA A 80 -11.71 13.36 6.35
N ALA A 81 -12.66 14.11 5.79
CA ALA A 81 -12.66 15.56 5.61
C ALA A 81 -11.74 16.14 4.51
N ALA A 82 -12.13 15.89 3.26
CA ALA A 82 -12.21 16.98 2.28
C ALA A 82 -13.51 16.82 1.49
N GLY A 83 -14.64 16.97 2.19
CA GLY A 83 -15.93 17.18 1.54
C GLY A 83 -15.94 18.56 0.85
N PRO A 84 -16.54 18.70 -0.33
CA PRO A 84 -16.50 19.92 -1.12
C PRO A 84 -17.47 20.94 -0.54
N TRP A 85 -16.93 22.00 0.05
CA TRP A 85 -17.73 23.20 0.28
C TRP A 85 -17.42 24.18 -0.83
N CYS A 86 -18.24 24.07 -1.87
CA CYS A 86 -18.54 25.20 -2.75
C CYS A 86 -19.15 26.32 -1.90
N SER A 87 -18.32 27.19 -1.36
CA SER A 87 -18.76 28.48 -0.84
C SER A 87 -18.76 29.49 -1.99
N GLY A 88 -19.74 29.38 -2.90
CA GLY A 88 -19.99 30.42 -3.90
C GLY A 88 -20.54 29.93 -5.23
N SER A 89 -21.87 29.96 -5.36
CA SER A 89 -22.65 30.15 -6.60
C SER A 89 -22.15 29.55 -7.93
N GLY A 90 -22.80 28.44 -8.35
CA GLY A 90 -23.34 28.34 -9.72
C GLY A 90 -22.46 27.80 -10.85
N ARG A 91 -22.15 26.49 -10.84
CA ARG A 91 -22.40 25.54 -11.95
C ARG A 91 -21.80 24.16 -11.60
N ALA A 92 -22.49 23.11 -12.01
CA ALA A 92 -22.21 21.72 -11.67
C ALA A 92 -20.80 21.28 -12.09
N CYS A 93 -20.00 20.82 -11.14
CA CYS A 93 -18.77 20.08 -11.41
C CYS A 93 -19.13 18.59 -11.52
N THR A 94 -19.27 18.08 -12.73
CA THR A 94 -19.29 16.63 -12.99
C THR A 94 -17.85 16.11 -12.94
N GLY A 95 -17.35 15.88 -11.73
CA GLY A 95 -16.09 15.18 -11.48
C GLY A 95 -16.38 13.91 -10.70
N SER A 96 -16.95 12.91 -11.35
CA SER A 96 -17.22 11.60 -10.74
C SER A 96 -15.94 10.76 -10.75
N TRP A 97 -15.12 10.86 -9.70
CA TRP A 97 -14.25 9.72 -9.36
C TRP A 97 -15.12 8.73 -8.59
N THR A 98 -15.65 7.72 -9.28
CA THR A 98 -16.41 6.63 -8.64
C THR A 98 -15.46 5.49 -8.33
N PRO A 99 -15.07 5.26 -7.06
CA PRO A 99 -14.49 4.00 -6.67
C PRO A 99 -15.62 2.98 -6.60
N SER A 100 -15.72 2.12 -7.60
CA SER A 100 -16.66 0.99 -7.64
C SER A 100 -16.24 -0.08 -6.63
N LEU A 101 -16.36 0.19 -5.32
CA LEU A 101 -16.14 -0.80 -4.27
C LEU A 101 -17.46 -1.50 -3.93
N THR A 102 -17.83 -2.49 -4.75
CA THR A 102 -18.74 -3.54 -4.26
C THR A 102 -17.95 -4.44 -3.31
N ARG A 103 -17.79 -3.98 -2.07
CA ARG A 103 -17.31 -4.81 -0.96
C ARG A 103 -18.39 -5.84 -0.64
N ARG A 104 -18.25 -7.06 -1.18
CA ARG A 104 -19.00 -8.23 -0.70
C ARG A 104 -18.04 -9.15 0.02
N GLY A 105 -18.22 -9.25 1.33
CA GLY A 105 -17.46 -10.15 2.20
C GLY A 105 -17.80 -9.89 3.66
N SER A 106 -19.04 -10.17 4.04
CA SER A 106 -19.41 -10.32 5.45
C SER A 106 -18.70 -11.56 5.98
N PHE A 107 -17.62 -11.37 6.75
CA PHE A 107 -17.05 -12.41 7.59
C PHE A 107 -17.66 -12.25 8.98
N SER A 108 -18.68 -13.04 9.28
CA SER A 108 -19.27 -13.13 10.61
C SER A 108 -18.29 -13.86 11.53
N ASP A 109 -17.89 -13.21 12.62
CA ASP A 109 -17.20 -13.83 13.74
C ASP A 109 -18.17 -14.78 14.45
N GLY A 110 -17.90 -16.08 14.35
CA GLY A 110 -18.64 -17.14 15.02
C GLY A 110 -17.89 -17.61 16.25
N THR A 111 -17.85 -16.81 17.32
CA THR A 111 -17.46 -17.29 18.65
C THR A 111 -18.51 -18.30 19.14
N ARG A 112 -18.14 -19.55 19.42
CA ARG A 112 -18.81 -20.40 20.44
C ARG A 112 -17.90 -21.53 20.97
N PRO A 113 -18.19 -22.03 22.19
CA PRO A 113 -17.19 -22.42 23.18
C PRO A 113 -16.92 -23.94 23.25
N ARG A 114 -15.94 -24.28 24.09
CA ARG A 114 -15.53 -25.63 24.52
C ARG A 114 -16.69 -26.46 25.08
N ASP A 115 -16.66 -27.75 24.76
CA ASP A 115 -16.98 -28.88 25.65
C ASP A 115 -15.82 -29.88 25.58
#